data_AF-A0A2V6FYN5-F1
#
_entry.id   AF-A0A2V6FYN5-F1
#
_cell.length_a   1.000
_cell.length_b   1.000
_cell.length_c   1.000
_cell.angle_alpha   90.00
_cell.angle_beta   90.00
_cell.angle_gamma   90.00
#
_symmetry.space_group_name_H-M   'P 1'
#
loop_
_entity.id
_entity.type
_entity.pdbx_description
1 polymer ?
#
loop_
_entity_poly.entity_id
_entity_poly.type
_entity_poly.pdbx_seq_one_letter_code
_entity_poly.pdbx_strand_id
1 'polypeptide(L)'
;QPMMLTSLLLVAVGIGAAAFVYRSAIQDRQRDPLERVQPALFRFLANRMWLDELYGNTVILLSKSAAGLTDWLDRFFWDGFVRAAGALAEVFGIFTAKTDDRGINTAVDQTMGGGRGFGRAMSAWHSGQIQIYLGVIAIGAIALLLLYAWLG
;
A
#
# COMPACT_ATOMS: atom_id res chain seq x y z
N GLN A 1 17.13 44.74 -22.38
CA GLN A 1 16.71 45.60 -21.24
C GLN A 1 15.20 45.91 -21.13
N PRO A 2 14.31 45.73 -22.14
CA PRO A 2 12.88 46.05 -21.93
C PRO A 2 12.16 45.06 -20.98
N MET A 3 12.57 43.80 -20.93
CA MET A 3 11.97 42.77 -20.05
C MET A 3 12.08 43.07 -18.55
N MET A 4 13.13 43.80 -18.13
CA MET A 4 13.37 44.12 -16.73
C MET A 4 12.50 45.31 -16.28
N LEU A 5 12.25 46.26 -17.18
CA LEU A 5 11.33 47.37 -16.95
C LEU A 5 9.87 46.89 -16.93
N THR A 6 9.49 45.98 -17.83
CA THR A 6 8.14 45.41 -17.84
C THR A 6 7.86 44.57 -16.60
N SER A 7 8.82 43.76 -16.14
CA SER A 7 8.65 43.00 -14.90
C SER A 7 8.58 43.91 -13.66
N LEU A 8 9.41 44.95 -13.60
CA LEU A 8 9.38 45.91 -12.51
C LEU A 8 8.05 46.68 -12.45
N LEU A 9 7.55 47.12 -13.61
CA LEU A 9 6.24 47.77 -13.71
C LEU A 9 5.11 46.82 -13.30
N LEU A 10 5.13 45.57 -13.75
CA LEU A 10 4.12 44.58 -13.39
C LEU A 10 4.08 44.34 -11.87
N VAL A 11 5.26 44.22 -11.24
CA VAL A 11 5.38 44.07 -9.79
C VAL A 11 4.89 45.32 -9.07
N ALA A 12 5.29 46.52 -9.50
CA ALA A 12 4.84 47.77 -8.89
C ALA A 12 3.32 47.94 -8.96
N VAL A 13 2.72 47.59 -10.10
CA VAL A 13 1.25 47.58 -10.28
C VAL A 13 0.60 46.54 -9.38
N GLY A 14 1.15 45.32 -9.29
CA GLY A 14 0.63 44.27 -8.41
C GLY A 14 0.64 44.66 -6.93
N ILE A 15 1.75 45.24 -6.45
CA ILE A 15 1.88 45.73 -5.07
C ILE A 15 0.93 46.92 -4.83
N GLY A 16 0.86 47.87 -5.77
CA GLY A 16 -0.04 49.02 -5.67
C GLY A 16 -1.52 48.60 -5.61
N ALA A 17 -1.91 47.64 -6.45
CA ALA A 17 -3.26 47.06 -6.44
C ALA A 17 -3.56 46.33 -5.12
N ALA A 18 -2.61 45.53 -4.61
CA ALA A 18 -2.76 44.85 -3.32
C ALA A 18 -2.94 45.87 -2.18
N ALA A 19 -2.09 46.90 -2.10
CA ALA A 19 -2.20 47.96 -1.10
C ALA A 19 -3.54 48.69 -1.19
N PHE A 20 -4.03 48.97 -2.41
CA PHE A 20 -5.31 49.63 -2.62
C PHE A 20 -6.51 48.76 -2.19
N VAL A 21 -6.49 47.46 -2.46
CA VAL A 21 -7.55 46.53 -2.07
C VAL A 21 -7.56 46.28 -0.57
N TYR A 22 -6.39 46.12 0.04
CA TYR A 22 -6.28 45.83 1.48
C TYR A 22 -6.33 47.07 2.39
N ARG A 23 -6.25 48.30 1.85
CA ARG A 23 -6.36 49.52 2.67
C ARG A 23 -7.65 49.58 3.49
N SER A 24 -8.77 49.14 2.90
CA SER A 24 -10.08 49.13 3.55
C SER A 24 -10.20 48.03 4.60
N ALA A 25 -9.58 46.86 4.36
CA ALA A 25 -9.51 45.77 5.34
C ALA A 25 -8.74 46.17 6.61
N ILE A 26 -7.67 46.95 6.45
CA ILE A 26 -6.86 47.47 7.57
C ILE A 26 -7.64 48.51 8.40
N GLN A 27 -8.44 49.35 7.74
CA GLN A 27 -9.18 50.43 8.39
C GLN A 27 -10.42 49.95 9.16
N ASP A 28 -11.22 49.07 8.56
CA ASP A 28 -12.50 48.66 9.15
C ASP A 28 -12.41 47.45 10.08
N ARG A 29 -11.28 46.71 10.11
CA ARG A 29 -11.14 45.45 10.87
C ARG A 29 -12.28 44.44 10.62
N GLN A 30 -13.04 44.63 9.54
CA GLN A 30 -14.15 43.79 9.12
C GLN A 30 -13.64 42.77 8.08
N ARG A 31 -14.49 41.76 7.84
CA ARG A 31 -14.29 40.67 6.86
C ARG A 31 -13.56 41.13 5.60
N ASP A 32 -12.67 40.25 5.14
CA ASP A 32 -11.83 40.47 3.97
C ASP A 32 -12.68 40.97 2.78
N PRO A 33 -12.31 42.09 2.13
CA PRO A 33 -13.05 42.61 0.98
C PRO A 33 -13.19 41.56 -0.14
N LEU A 34 -12.23 40.64 -0.27
CA LEU A 34 -12.29 39.53 -1.24
C LEU A 34 -13.35 38.48 -0.86
N GLU A 35 -13.61 38.27 0.43
CA GLU A 35 -14.68 37.40 0.92
C GLU A 35 -16.07 37.95 0.54
N ARG A 36 -16.23 39.28 0.51
CA ARG A 36 -17.49 39.94 0.10
C ARG A 36 -17.74 39.87 -1.40
N VAL A 37 -16.72 40.08 -2.21
CA VAL A 37 -16.85 40.12 -3.68
C VAL A 37 -16.96 38.72 -4.27
N GLN A 38 -16.18 37.76 -3.77
CA GLN A 38 -16.15 36.40 -4.33
C GLN A 38 -16.03 35.32 -3.23
N PRO A 39 -17.11 35.10 -2.45
CA PRO A 39 -17.08 34.19 -1.30
C PRO A 39 -16.76 32.74 -1.69
N ALA A 40 -17.19 32.29 -2.88
CA ALA A 40 -16.94 30.94 -3.36
C ALA A 40 -15.45 30.69 -3.65
N LEU A 41 -14.78 31.61 -4.36
CA LEU A 41 -13.36 31.50 -4.66
C LEU A 41 -12.52 31.70 -3.40
N PHE A 42 -12.93 32.63 -2.52
CA PHE A 42 -12.28 32.81 -1.23
C PHE A 42 -12.34 31.54 -0.39
N ARG A 43 -13.52 30.90 -0.27
CA ARG A 43 -13.65 29.61 0.44
C ARG A 43 -12.88 28.48 -0.24
N PHE A 44 -12.80 28.47 -1.55
CA PHE A 44 -12.02 27.48 -2.29
C PHE A 44 -10.52 27.61 -2.00
N LEU A 45 -9.95 28.82 -2.11
CA LEU A 45 -8.54 29.07 -1.77
C LEU A 45 -8.28 28.89 -0.26
N ALA A 46 -9.19 29.35 0.59
CA ALA A 46 -9.08 29.23 2.04
C ALA A 46 -9.07 27.77 2.51
N ASN A 47 -9.84 26.90 1.86
CA ASN A 47 -9.82 25.46 2.11
C ASN A 47 -8.76 24.72 1.27
N ARG A 48 -7.64 25.38 0.90
CA ARG A 48 -6.53 24.77 0.16
C ARG A 48 -6.95 24.02 -1.11
N MET A 49 -7.95 24.56 -1.81
CA MET A 49 -8.53 23.98 -3.02
C MET A 49 -9.14 22.57 -2.84
N TRP A 50 -9.41 22.16 -1.60
CA TRP A 50 -9.89 20.81 -1.24
C TRP A 50 -8.96 19.67 -1.68
N LEU A 51 -7.69 19.99 -1.96
CA LEU A 51 -6.70 19.01 -2.43
C LEU A 51 -6.36 18.01 -1.33
N ASP A 52 -6.33 18.45 -0.07
CA ASP A 52 -6.02 17.60 1.08
C ASP A 52 -7.12 16.54 1.27
N GLU A 53 -8.40 16.92 1.17
CA GLU A 53 -9.55 16.01 1.26
C GLU A 53 -9.63 15.06 0.05
N LEU A 54 -9.39 15.57 -1.16
CA LEU A 54 -9.35 14.74 -2.36
C LEU A 54 -8.24 13.67 -2.23
N TYR A 55 -7.04 14.07 -1.80
CA TYR A 55 -5.92 13.17 -1.61
C TYR A 55 -6.20 12.12 -0.52
N GLY A 56 -6.79 12.55 0.61
CA GLY A 56 -7.19 11.67 1.69
C GLY A 56 -8.23 10.62 1.26
N ASN A 57 -9.26 11.05 0.54
CA ASN A 57 -10.34 10.15 0.14
C ASN A 57 -9.99 9.26 -1.05
N THR A 58 -9.04 9.66 -1.89
CA THR A 58 -8.62 8.86 -3.04
C THR A 58 -7.41 8.02 -2.69
N VAL A 59 -6.24 8.64 -2.59
CA VAL A 59 -4.94 7.95 -2.48
C VAL A 59 -4.83 7.19 -1.16
N ILE A 60 -5.15 7.84 -0.04
CA ILE A 60 -5.00 7.21 1.28
C ILE A 60 -6.02 6.09 1.45
N LEU A 61 -7.28 6.32 1.06
CA LEU A 61 -8.33 5.31 1.18
C LEU A 61 -8.05 4.08 0.29
N LEU A 62 -7.67 4.31 -0.97
CA LEU A 62 -7.29 3.24 -1.89
C LEU A 62 -6.08 2.46 -1.36
N SER A 63 -5.03 3.15 -0.92
CA SER A 63 -3.85 2.51 -0.35
C SER A 63 -4.18 1.64 0.87
N LYS A 64 -5.02 2.14 1.79
CA LYS A 64 -5.49 1.36 2.94
C LYS A 64 -6.29 0.14 2.53
N SER A 65 -7.20 0.27 1.57
CA SER A 65 -7.98 -0.87 1.07
C SER A 65 -7.10 -1.92 0.39
N ALA A 66 -6.11 -1.49 -0.40
CA ALA A 66 -5.16 -2.38 -1.07
C ALA A 66 -4.27 -3.12 -0.06
N ALA A 67 -3.80 -2.41 0.98
CA ALA A 67 -3.05 -3.02 2.07
C ALA A 67 -3.88 -4.07 2.82
N GLY A 68 -5.14 -3.78 3.14
CA GLY A 68 -6.06 -4.73 3.76
C GLY A 68 -6.32 -5.96 2.88
N LEU A 69 -6.50 -5.78 1.58
CA LEU A 69 -6.66 -6.88 0.63
C LEU A 69 -5.40 -7.75 0.56
N THR A 70 -4.22 -7.13 0.62
CA THR A 70 -2.93 -7.83 0.58
C THR A 70 -2.71 -8.66 1.84
N ASP A 71 -2.97 -8.11 3.02
CA ASP A 71 -2.89 -8.83 4.30
C ASP A 71 -3.89 -9.99 4.36
N TRP A 72 -5.11 -9.80 3.82
CA TRP A 72 -6.08 -10.89 3.71
C TRP A 72 -5.58 -12.00 2.78
N LEU A 73 -5.05 -11.65 1.60
CA LEU A 73 -4.54 -12.65 0.65
C LEU A 73 -3.38 -13.45 1.26
N ASP A 74 -2.48 -12.80 1.98
CA ASP A 74 -1.35 -13.46 2.63
C ASP A 74 -1.80 -14.51 3.67
N ARG A 75 -2.71 -14.12 4.56
CA ARG A 75 -3.21 -14.99 5.65
C ARG A 75 -4.07 -16.16 5.18
N PHE A 76 -4.85 -15.98 4.12
CA PHE A 76 -5.78 -17.02 3.68
C PHE A 76 -5.19 -17.85 2.53
N PHE A 77 -4.52 -17.21 1.58
CA PHE A 77 -4.02 -17.88 0.40
C PHE A 77 -2.62 -18.43 0.62
N TRP A 78 -1.66 -17.61 1.08
CA TRP A 78 -0.28 -18.06 1.25
C TRP A 78 -0.10 -18.99 2.44
N ASP A 79 -0.60 -18.61 3.60
CA ASP A 79 -0.59 -19.45 4.80
C ASP A 79 -1.33 -20.78 4.57
N GLY A 80 -2.48 -20.73 3.88
CA GLY A 80 -3.26 -21.91 3.51
C GLY A 80 -2.50 -22.83 2.55
N PHE A 81 -1.87 -22.25 1.52
CA PHE A 81 -1.08 -23.00 0.54
C PHE A 81 0.13 -23.68 1.18
N VAL A 82 0.88 -22.97 2.03
CA VAL A 82 2.07 -23.53 2.71
C VAL A 82 1.67 -24.68 3.64
N ARG A 83 0.56 -24.54 4.38
CA ARG A 83 0.05 -25.62 5.25
C ARG A 83 -0.37 -26.84 4.43
N ALA A 84 -1.06 -26.65 3.31
CA ALA A 84 -1.47 -27.74 2.43
C ALA A 84 -0.26 -28.45 1.79
N ALA A 85 0.73 -27.70 1.32
CA ALA A 85 1.97 -28.25 0.78
C ALA A 85 2.76 -29.04 1.84
N GLY A 86 2.84 -28.51 3.07
CA GLY A 86 3.46 -29.22 4.20
C GLY A 86 2.74 -30.52 4.55
N ALA A 87 1.40 -30.51 4.60
CA ALA A 87 0.61 -31.72 4.85
C ALA A 87 0.79 -32.77 3.75
N LEU A 88 0.85 -32.35 2.48
CA LEU A 88 1.14 -33.26 1.37
C LEU A 88 2.54 -33.86 1.49
N ALA A 89 3.57 -33.04 1.79
CA ALA A 89 4.93 -33.51 1.96
C ALA A 89 5.06 -34.51 3.11
N GLU A 90 4.35 -34.31 4.22
CA GLU A 90 4.28 -35.25 5.34
C GLU A 90 3.66 -36.58 4.92
N VAL A 91 2.53 -36.54 4.21
CA VAL A 91 1.87 -37.75 3.69
C VAL A 91 2.81 -38.50 2.75
N PHE A 92 3.45 -37.81 1.79
CA PHE A 92 4.42 -38.43 0.89
C PHE A 92 5.63 -39.01 1.65
N GLY A 93 6.13 -38.32 2.68
CA GLY A 93 7.20 -38.83 3.55
C GLY A 93 6.82 -40.12 4.26
N ILE A 94 5.59 -40.23 4.77
CA ILE A 94 5.07 -41.46 5.39
C ILE A 94 4.95 -42.58 4.34
N PHE A 95 4.46 -42.28 3.14
CA PHE A 95 4.32 -43.28 2.07
C PHE A 95 5.67 -43.78 1.55
N THR A 96 6.66 -42.90 1.36
CA THR A 96 8.03 -43.27 0.96
C THR A 96 8.73 -44.08 2.06
N ALA A 97 8.62 -43.67 3.33
CA ALA A 97 9.18 -44.42 4.46
C ALA A 97 8.56 -45.82 4.60
N LYS A 98 7.26 -45.98 4.31
CA LYS A 98 6.59 -47.29 4.27
C LYS A 98 7.00 -48.15 3.08
N THR A 99 7.49 -47.54 2.01
CA THR A 99 7.86 -48.26 0.78
C THR A 99 9.28 -48.82 0.86
N ASP A 100 10.18 -48.19 1.64
CA ASP A 100 11.60 -48.59 1.66
C ASP A 100 11.99 -49.56 2.80
N ASP A 101 11.17 -49.71 3.85
CA ASP A 101 11.54 -50.58 4.97
C ASP A 101 10.73 -51.88 5.08
N ARG A 102 11.39 -52.96 4.63
CA ARG A 102 11.39 -54.28 5.27
C ARG A 102 11.99 -54.26 6.69
N GLY A 103 11.95 -53.14 7.41
CA GLY A 103 12.65 -52.89 8.67
C GLY A 103 11.70 -52.70 9.85
N ILE A 104 11.02 -53.78 10.22
CA ILE A 104 10.16 -53.88 11.40
C ILE A 104 11.05 -53.80 12.66
N ASN A 105 11.52 -52.60 13.04
CA ASN A 105 11.95 -52.32 14.42
C ASN A 105 12.24 -50.84 14.72
N THR A 106 12.35 -49.97 13.71
CA THR A 106 12.75 -48.55 13.91
C THR A 106 11.59 -47.56 13.91
N ALA A 107 10.36 -48.03 13.62
CA ALA A 107 9.18 -47.17 13.53
C ALA A 107 8.62 -46.72 14.90
N VAL A 108 8.92 -47.46 15.97
CA VAL A 108 8.37 -47.17 17.31
C VAL A 108 9.20 -46.12 18.07
N ASP A 109 10.52 -46.04 17.85
CA ASP A 109 11.39 -45.11 18.57
C ASP A 109 11.42 -43.68 17.98
N GLN A 110 11.09 -43.49 16.70
CA GLN A 110 11.13 -42.16 16.06
C GLN A 110 9.87 -41.30 16.33
N THR A 111 8.81 -41.89 16.90
CA THR A 111 7.58 -41.17 17.23
C THR A 111 7.75 -40.19 18.41
N MET A 112 8.82 -40.31 19.23
CA MET A 112 9.09 -39.42 20.37
C MET A 112 10.12 -38.29 20.09
N GLY A 113 10.54 -38.09 18.83
CA GLY A 113 11.52 -37.05 18.46
C GLY A 113 11.01 -35.91 17.56
N GLY A 114 9.86 -36.08 16.91
CA GLY A 114 9.39 -35.19 15.83
C GLY A 114 9.00 -33.76 16.26
N GLY A 115 8.80 -33.52 17.57
CA GLY A 115 8.34 -32.21 18.07
C GLY A 115 9.42 -31.13 18.25
N ARG A 116 10.71 -31.47 18.27
CA ARG A 116 11.78 -30.51 18.69
C ARG A 116 12.60 -29.89 17.55
N GLY A 117 12.43 -30.33 16.30
CA GLY A 117 13.14 -29.77 15.13
C GLY A 117 12.49 -28.51 14.55
N PHE A 118 11.16 -28.44 14.58
CA PHE A 118 10.38 -27.37 13.93
C PHE A 118 10.59 -25.99 14.59
N GLY A 119 10.80 -25.96 15.91
CA GLY A 119 11.10 -24.73 16.65
C GLY A 119 12.49 -24.15 16.37
N ARG A 120 13.47 -24.97 15.96
CA ARG A 120 14.81 -24.50 15.56
C ARG A 120 14.86 -24.05 14.09
N ALA A 121 14.11 -24.70 13.20
CA ALA A 121 13.99 -24.28 11.80
C ALA A 121 13.31 -22.91 11.67
N MET A 122 12.26 -22.68 12.48
CA MET A 122 11.52 -21.41 12.51
C MET A 122 12.37 -20.24 13.05
N SER A 123 13.35 -20.49 13.93
CA SER A 123 14.26 -19.46 14.45
C SER A 123 15.37 -19.05 13.47
N ALA A 124 15.61 -19.82 12.40
CA ALA A 124 16.70 -19.56 11.45
C ALA A 124 16.27 -18.80 10.17
N TRP A 125 14.97 -18.57 9.98
CA TRP A 125 14.41 -18.06 8.72
C TRP A 125 14.07 -16.56 8.73
N HIS A 126 14.62 -15.82 9.68
CA HIS A 126 14.58 -14.36 9.65
C HIS A 126 15.91 -13.76 9.19
N SER A 127 16.25 -13.97 7.91
CA SER A 127 17.35 -13.24 7.26
C SER A 127 17.02 -12.90 5.79
N GLY A 128 16.32 -11.77 5.64
CA GLY A 128 16.21 -10.88 4.47
C GLY A 128 16.81 -11.31 3.13
N GLN A 129 15.99 -11.93 2.26
CA GLN A 129 16.30 -12.00 0.82
C GLN A 129 15.08 -11.71 -0.07
N ILE A 130 15.27 -10.65 -0.87
CA ILE A 130 14.34 -9.97 -1.78
C ILE A 130 14.20 -10.78 -3.08
N GLN A 131 13.66 -12.01 -3.02
CA GLN A 131 13.48 -12.84 -4.23
C GLN A 131 12.12 -13.57 -4.34
N ILE A 132 11.17 -13.29 -3.45
CA ILE A 132 9.78 -13.80 -3.57
C ILE A 132 8.90 -12.90 -4.45
N TYR A 133 9.35 -11.68 -4.76
CA TYR A 133 8.56 -10.69 -5.50
C TYR A 133 8.22 -11.09 -6.94
N LEU A 134 9.13 -11.76 -7.65
CA LEU A 134 8.92 -12.16 -9.06
C LEU A 134 7.92 -13.33 -9.20
N GLY A 135 7.91 -14.25 -8.24
CA GLY A 135 6.96 -15.36 -8.23
C GLY A 135 5.52 -14.88 -7.99
N VAL A 136 5.34 -13.92 -7.08
CA VAL A 136 4.02 -13.36 -6.75
C VAL A 136 3.43 -12.58 -7.93
N ILE A 137 4.26 -11.79 -8.65
CA ILE A 137 3.80 -11.06 -9.85
C ILE A 137 3.43 -12.03 -10.98
N ALA A 138 4.21 -13.10 -11.19
CA ALA A 138 3.93 -14.10 -12.21
C ALA A 138 2.62 -14.87 -11.93
N ILE A 139 2.39 -15.25 -10.66
CA ILE A 139 1.17 -15.96 -10.25
C ILE A 139 -0.05 -15.03 -10.32
N GLY A 140 0.08 -13.77 -9.92
CA GLY A 140 -0.97 -12.76 -10.08
C GLY A 140 -1.36 -12.51 -11.54
N ALA A 141 -0.40 -12.47 -12.46
CA ALA A 141 -0.65 -12.32 -13.88
C ALA A 141 -1.40 -13.53 -14.47
N ILE A 142 -1.03 -14.75 -14.08
CA ILE A 142 -1.71 -15.98 -14.53
C ILE A 142 -3.16 -16.03 -14.02
N ALA A 143 -3.40 -15.66 -12.76
CA ALA A 143 -4.73 -15.61 -12.18
C ALA A 143 -5.65 -14.59 -12.89
N LEU A 144 -5.11 -13.41 -13.24
CA LEU A 144 -5.84 -12.39 -13.99
C LEU A 144 -6.20 -12.84 -15.43
N LEU A 145 -5.29 -13.55 -16.09
CA LEU A 145 -5.55 -14.12 -17.43
C LEU A 145 -6.65 -15.19 -17.39
N LEU A 146 -6.66 -16.04 -16.36
CA LEU A 146 -7.71 -17.03 -16.17
C LEU A 146 -9.06 -16.39 -15.85
N LEU A 147 -9.09 -15.33 -15.03
CA LEU A 147 -10.30 -14.58 -14.74
C LEU A 147 -10.87 -13.91 -16.00
N TYR A 148 -10.01 -13.28 -16.81
CA TYR A 148 -10.41 -12.66 -18.07
C TYR A 148 -10.97 -13.69 -19.06
N ALA A 149 -10.31 -14.85 -19.19
CA ALA A 149 -10.78 -15.94 -20.05
C ALA A 149 -12.10 -16.59 -19.56
N TRP A 150 -12.46 -16.38 -18.30
CA TRP A 150 -13.73 -16.86 -17.73
C TRP A 150 -14.85 -15.82 -17.82
N LEU A 151 -14.50 -14.52 -17.85
CA LEU A 151 -15.45 -13.41 -17.97
C LEU A 151 -15.74 -12.98 -19.42
N GLY A 152 -14.88 -13.33 -20.37
CA GLY A 152 -15.04 -13.09 -21.81
C GLY A 152 -15.49 -14.34 -22.56
#